data_AF-A0A5C7DQ85-F1
#
_entry.id   AF-A0A5C7DQ85-F1
#
_cell.length_a   1.000
_cell.length_b   1.000
_cell.length_c   1.000
_cell.angle_alpha   90.00
_cell.angle_beta   90.00
_cell.angle_gamma   90.00
#
_symmetry.space_group_name_H-M   'P 1'
#
loop_
_entity.id
_entity.type
_entity.pdbx_description
1 polymer ?
#
loop_
_entity_poly.entity_id
_entity_poly.type
_entity_poly.pdbx_seq_one_letter_code
_entity_poly.pdbx_strand_id
1 'polypeptide(L)'
;MQIDDKLLSKLEKLSALKIADDKRCELKEQLSQIVNFVEKLDELDLNNIEAITSTTKGGTPFRNDESKKSEVINEVSKHAPKSQDGFFVVPKIIE
;
A
#
# COMPACT_ATOMS: atom_id res chain seq x y z
N MET A 1 17.78 -3.37 -12.49
CA MET A 1 17.06 -2.08 -12.77
C MET A 1 17.75 -0.90 -12.06
N GLN A 2 17.87 0.31 -12.63
CA GLN A 2 18.54 1.45 -11.96
C GLN A 2 17.54 2.34 -11.20
N ILE A 3 17.83 2.62 -9.92
CA ILE A 3 17.01 3.50 -9.07
C ILE A 3 17.67 4.88 -8.97
N ASP A 4 17.09 5.85 -9.66
CA ASP A 4 17.52 7.25 -9.66
C ASP A 4 16.62 8.14 -8.77
N ASP A 5 17.00 9.41 -8.59
CA ASP A 5 16.26 10.35 -7.74
C ASP A 5 14.86 10.68 -8.30
N LYS A 6 14.69 10.60 -9.62
CA LYS A 6 13.40 10.83 -10.28
C LYS A 6 12.44 9.70 -9.96
N LEU A 7 12.90 8.46 -10.04
CA LEU A 7 12.13 7.28 -9.66
C LEU A 7 11.81 7.31 -8.16
N LEU A 8 12.79 7.63 -7.31
CA LEU A 8 12.58 7.71 -5.87
C LEU A 8 11.50 8.75 -5.51
N SER A 9 11.55 9.94 -6.14
CA SER A 9 10.53 10.99 -5.94
C SER A 9 9.14 10.55 -6.41
N LYS A 10 9.06 9.77 -7.50
CA LYS A 10 7.80 9.17 -7.96
C LYS A 10 7.25 8.17 -6.94
N LEU A 11 8.11 7.31 -6.37
CA LEU A 11 7.72 6.32 -5.37
C LEU A 11 7.26 6.97 -4.06
N GLU A 12 7.95 8.02 -3.62
CA GLU A 12 7.55 8.85 -2.47
C GLU A 12 6.15 9.43 -2.63
N LYS A 13 5.82 9.96 -3.82
CA LYS A 13 4.47 10.45 -4.12
C LYS A 13 3.43 9.34 -4.14
N LEU A 14 3.73 8.19 -4.74
CA LEU A 14 2.79 7.06 -4.86
C LEU A 14 2.51 6.37 -3.53
N SER A 15 3.51 6.33 -2.64
CA SER A 15 3.39 5.71 -1.31
C SER A 15 2.89 6.67 -0.23
N ALA A 16 2.79 7.97 -0.54
CA ALA A 16 2.53 9.04 0.43
C ALA A 16 3.53 9.06 1.60
N LEU A 17 4.78 8.66 1.35
CA LEU A 17 5.87 8.63 2.34
C LEU A 17 6.94 9.65 1.98
N LYS A 18 7.08 10.69 2.80
CA LYS A 18 8.14 11.68 2.63
C LYS A 18 9.49 11.11 3.06
N ILE A 19 10.49 11.16 2.18
CA ILE A 19 11.84 10.67 2.47
C ILE A 19 12.72 11.87 2.82
N ALA A 20 13.37 11.83 3.99
CA ALA A 20 14.31 12.87 4.39
C ALA A 20 15.54 12.90 3.47
N ASP A 21 16.03 14.08 3.13
CA ASP A 21 17.08 14.29 2.11
C ASP A 21 18.40 13.57 2.46
N ASP A 22 18.72 13.51 3.75
CA ASP A 22 19.89 12.81 4.30
C ASP A 22 19.84 11.28 4.11
N LYS A 23 18.64 10.70 4.01
CA LYS A 23 18.42 9.26 3.85
C LYS A 23 18.25 8.82 2.41
N ARG A 24 18.17 9.75 1.45
CA ARG A 24 17.86 9.40 0.05
C ARG A 24 18.93 8.54 -0.59
N CYS A 25 20.21 8.84 -0.35
CA CYS A 25 21.31 8.06 -0.92
C CYS A 25 21.31 6.62 -0.39
N GLU A 26 21.20 6.45 0.92
CA GLU A 26 21.13 5.14 1.58
C GLU A 26 19.94 4.32 1.05
N LEU A 27 18.76 4.93 0.94
CA LEU A 27 17.56 4.24 0.50
C LEU A 27 17.64 3.79 -0.97
N LYS A 28 18.28 4.59 -1.85
CA LYS A 28 18.52 4.18 -3.25
C LYS A 28 19.39 2.92 -3.32
N GLU A 29 20.44 2.86 -2.51
CA GLU A 29 21.33 1.70 -2.45
C GLU A 29 20.59 0.46 -1.93
N GLN A 30 19.86 0.59 -0.82
CA GLN A 30 19.08 -0.50 -0.23
C GLN A 30 18.02 -1.04 -1.19
N LEU A 31 17.25 -0.15 -1.85
CA LEU A 31 16.25 -0.58 -2.82
C LEU A 31 16.90 -1.27 -4.03
N SER A 32 18.07 -0.80 -4.48
CA SER A 32 18.80 -1.44 -5.58
C SER A 32 19.26 -2.84 -5.20
N GLN A 33 19.76 -3.02 -3.97
CA GLN A 33 20.13 -4.34 -3.44
C GLN A 33 18.94 -5.30 -3.36
N ILE A 34 17.77 -4.82 -2.91
CA ILE A 34 16.54 -5.63 -2.84
C ILE A 34 16.11 -6.08 -4.24
N VAL A 35 16.09 -5.17 -5.22
CA VAL A 35 15.71 -5.52 -6.60
C VAL A 35 16.69 -6.53 -7.20
N ASN A 36 18.00 -6.30 -7.04
CA ASN A 36 19.02 -7.25 -7.50
C ASN A 36 18.89 -8.63 -6.83
N PHE A 37 18.44 -8.69 -5.57
CA PHE A 37 18.16 -9.97 -4.92
C PHE A 37 16.94 -10.67 -5.51
N VAL A 38 15.90 -9.93 -5.89
CA VAL A 38 14.69 -10.46 -6.53
C VAL A 38 14.97 -10.94 -7.96
N GLU A 39 15.90 -10.32 -8.68
CA GLU A 39 16.33 -10.75 -10.04
C GLU A 39 16.84 -12.21 -10.07
N LYS A 40 17.21 -12.81 -8.93
CA LYS A 40 17.52 -14.25 -8.85
C LYS A 40 16.35 -15.16 -9.24
N LEU A 41 15.11 -14.68 -9.12
CA LEU A 41 13.93 -15.43 -9.53
C LEU A 41 13.82 -15.57 -11.05
N ASP A 42 14.49 -14.68 -11.82
CA ASP A 42 14.49 -14.72 -13.28
C ASP A 42 15.30 -15.92 -13.84
N GLU A 43 16.11 -16.57 -13.01
CA GLU A 43 16.83 -17.81 -13.37
C GLU A 43 15.90 -19.03 -13.48
N LEU A 44 14.66 -18.93 -12.99
CA LEU A 44 13.69 -20.02 -12.98
C LEU A 44 12.78 -19.96 -14.21
N ASP A 45 12.63 -21.07 -14.93
CA ASP A 45 11.63 -21.19 -16.00
C ASP A 45 10.23 -21.42 -15.42
N LEU A 46 9.39 -20.40 -15.54
CA LEU A 46 8.01 -20.39 -15.02
C LEU A 46 6.95 -20.37 -16.13
N ASN A 47 7.33 -20.57 -17.41
CA ASN A 47 6.42 -20.38 -18.56
C ASN A 47 5.15 -21.24 -18.51
N ASN A 48 5.19 -22.40 -17.85
CA ASN A 48 4.08 -23.35 -17.74
C ASN A 48 3.52 -23.46 -16.32
N ILE A 49 3.86 -22.53 -15.41
CA ILE A 49 3.39 -22.53 -14.03
C ILE A 49 2.38 -21.41 -13.84
N GLU A 50 1.16 -21.77 -13.44
CA GLU A 50 0.13 -20.79 -13.09
C GLU A 50 0.48 -20.09 -11.76
N ALA A 51 0.27 -18.78 -11.71
CA ALA A 51 0.46 -17.99 -10.50
C ALA A 51 -0.57 -18.37 -9.43
N ILE A 52 -0.11 -18.77 -8.25
CA ILE A 52 -0.96 -19.10 -7.11
C ILE A 52 -1.34 -17.81 -6.38
N THR A 53 -2.63 -17.46 -6.37
CA THR A 53 -3.15 -16.24 -5.73
C THR A 53 -3.73 -16.48 -4.34
N SER A 54 -4.19 -17.70 -4.05
CA SER A 54 -4.68 -18.10 -2.74
C SER A 54 -4.27 -19.55 -2.45
N THR A 55 -3.88 -19.82 -1.21
CA THR A 55 -3.64 -21.18 -0.72
C THR A 55 -4.93 -21.90 -0.36
N THR A 56 -6.03 -21.16 -0.18
CA THR A 56 -7.34 -21.73 0.15
C THR A 56 -8.10 -22.11 -1.11
N LYS A 57 -8.67 -23.32 -1.11
CA LYS A 57 -9.54 -23.80 -2.18
C LYS A 57 -10.93 -23.17 -2.01
N GLY A 58 -11.51 -22.68 -3.09
CA GLY A 58 -12.87 -22.15 -3.08
C GLY A 58 -13.12 -21.17 -4.23
N GLY A 59 -14.39 -20.77 -4.38
CA GLY A 59 -14.77 -19.68 -5.26
C GLY A 59 -14.87 -18.34 -4.50
N THR A 60 -15.31 -17.30 -5.20
CA THR A 60 -15.58 -15.99 -4.61
C THR A 60 -16.64 -16.11 -3.51
N PRO A 61 -16.34 -15.74 -2.25
CA PRO A 61 -17.33 -15.76 -1.19
C PRO A 61 -18.37 -14.65 -1.42
N PHE A 62 -19.64 -15.03 -1.45
CA PHE A 62 -20.75 -14.08 -1.50
C PHE A 62 -21.26 -13.74 -0.09
N ARG A 63 -21.75 -12.52 0.07
CA ARG A 63 -22.44 -12.06 1.28
C ARG A 63 -23.92 -11.90 0.98
N ASN A 64 -24.79 -12.40 1.86
CA ASN A 64 -26.23 -12.15 1.76
C ASN A 64 -26.54 -10.65 1.81
N ASP A 65 -27.56 -10.23 1.05
CA ASP A 65 -28.04 -8.84 1.04
C ASP A 65 -28.98 -8.56 2.22
N GLU A 66 -28.39 -8.54 3.42
CA GLU A 66 -29.11 -8.27 4.66
C GLU A 66 -28.61 -6.95 5.28
N SER A 67 -29.55 -6.09 5.68
CA SER A 67 -29.23 -4.84 6.38
C SER A 67 -28.81 -5.13 7.82
N LYS A 68 -27.67 -4.56 8.24
CA LYS A 68 -27.19 -4.63 9.63
C LYS A 68 -27.25 -3.24 10.24
N LYS A 69 -28.07 -3.09 11.30
CA LYS A 69 -28.08 -1.86 12.10
C LYS A 69 -26.71 -1.65 12.73
N SER A 70 -26.16 -0.46 12.60
CA SER A 70 -24.84 -0.10 13.13
C SER A 70 -24.95 1.13 14.02
N GLU A 71 -24.48 1.02 15.26
CA GLU A 71 -24.39 2.13 16.23
C GLU A 71 -22.93 2.50 16.49
N VAL A 72 -22.05 2.27 15.51
CA VAL A 72 -20.59 2.37 15.67
C VAL A 72 -20.06 3.80 15.56
N ILE A 73 -20.88 4.80 15.24
CA ILE A 73 -20.41 6.17 15.00
C ILE A 73 -19.59 6.68 16.19
N ASN A 74 -20.12 6.53 17.40
CA ASN A 74 -19.43 6.97 18.62
C ASN A 74 -18.11 6.21 18.85
N GLU A 75 -18.08 4.91 18.57
CA GLU A 75 -16.88 4.08 18.72
C GLU A 75 -15.80 4.42 17.69
N VAL A 76 -16.20 4.67 16.45
CA VAL A 76 -15.30 5.06 15.35
C VAL A 76 -14.74 6.47 15.60
N SER A 77 -15.61 7.42 15.93
CA SER A 77 -15.21 8.82 16.15
C SER A 77 -14.25 8.99 17.33
N LYS A 78 -14.28 8.10 18.33
CA LYS A 78 -13.32 8.10 19.45
C LYS A 78 -11.86 7.94 19.02
N HIS A 79 -11.63 7.27 17.88
CA HIS A 79 -10.29 7.01 17.35
C HIS A 79 -9.89 8.02 16.25
N ALA A 80 -10.77 8.96 15.91
CA ALA A 80 -10.48 9.99 14.93
C ALA A 80 -9.49 11.02 15.50
N PRO A 81 -8.40 11.36 14.78
CA PRO A 81 -7.49 12.43 15.21
C PRO A 81 -8.19 13.78 15.39
N LYS A 82 -9.20 14.05 14.55
CA LYS A 82 -10.08 15.22 14.67
C LYS A 82 -11.44 14.90 14.07
N SER A 83 -12.49 15.20 14.83
CA SER A 83 -13.88 15.04 14.38
C SER A 83 -14.71 16.25 14.83
N GLN A 84 -15.75 16.56 14.07
CA GLN A 84 -16.68 17.66 14.35
C GLN A 84 -18.04 17.35 13.72
N ASP A 85 -19.12 17.53 14.49
CA ASP A 85 -20.51 17.37 14.03
C ASP A 85 -20.79 16.03 13.31
N GLY A 86 -20.09 14.96 13.70
CA GLY A 86 -20.21 13.63 13.08
C GLY A 86 -19.32 13.40 11.84
N PHE A 87 -18.45 14.36 11.49
CA PHE A 87 -17.54 14.28 10.35
C PHE A 87 -16.07 14.17 10.77
N PHE A 88 -15.24 13.56 9.92
CA PHE A 88 -13.78 13.61 10.05
C PHE A 88 -13.26 14.94 9.51
N VAL A 89 -12.45 15.63 10.29
CA VAL A 89 -11.88 16.91 9.87
C VAL A 89 -10.53 16.64 9.21
N VAL A 90 -10.43 16.97 7.92
CA VAL A 90 -9.21 16.87 7.11
C VAL A 90 -8.82 18.23 6.54
N PRO A 91 -7.54 18.44 6.17
CA PRO A 91 -7.13 19.63 5.42
C PRO A 91 -7.97 19.76 4.14
N LYS A 92 -8.32 21.01 3.79
CA LYS A 92 -9.04 21.28 2.54
C LYS A 92 -8.18 20.81 1.36
N ILE A 93 -8.79 20.04 0.45
CA ILE A 93 -8.15 19.67 -0.82
C ILE A 93 -8.12 20.94 -1.68
N ILE A 94 -6.91 21.44 -1.94
CA ILE A 94 -6.65 22.59 -2.80
C ILE A 94 -5.88 22.04 -4.00
N GLU A 95 -6.25 22.48 -5.21
CA GLU A 95 -5.57 22.15 -6.46
C GLU A 95 -4.41 23.10 -6.75
#